data_AF-A0A7J2KJV3-F1
#
_entry.id   AF-A0A7J2KJV3-F1
#
_cell.length_a   1.000
_cell.length_b   1.000
_cell.length_c   1.000
_cell.angle_alpha   90.00
_cell.angle_beta   90.00
_cell.angle_gamma   90.00
#
_symmetry.space_group_name_H-M   'P 1'
#
loop_
_entity.id
_entity.type
_entity.pdbx_description
1 polymer ?
#
loop_
_entity_poly.entity_id
_entity_poly.type
_entity_poly.pdbx_seq_one_letter_code
_entity_poly.pdbx_strand_id
1 'polypeptide(L)'
;MKIKIFKHSNFGNETKSLNSRKAELTTQQIVLLIILIASFIVILFLLFRLNLGEITDNELCHNSVVMRGNAALSKDLIPLNCKTSYICITEDGTCEEMTKPDIKEVKSEEEVYQVLADEMADCWWMFGEGKVNYVSRDLTNENHCSICSQIGFDNSLYDEDFGDKIFETENIDKKKLYDYMEDNKISGKEINYYEYLYGVKNVPELTSQYSYGKINLEEQSYLVMGIKSKGTLEWVIAGGAILGVVATTIAIVSNPIGWTVGSAMVIGATTAGGGGGHVVGTILEGDSGDFYLRPTIIGANSEEFKGLNCSKVETLA
;
A
#
# COMPACT_ATOMS: atom_id res chain seq x y z
N MET A 1 40.16 -0.14 9.46
CA MET A 1 39.55 -0.23 8.12
C MET A 1 40.68 -0.28 7.08
N LYS A 2 41.01 -1.46 6.54
CA LYS A 2 42.15 -1.65 5.61
C LYS A 2 41.66 -1.49 4.17
N ILE A 3 42.02 -0.38 3.53
CA ILE A 3 41.72 -0.11 2.12
C ILE A 3 42.63 -1.00 1.26
N LYS A 4 42.04 -2.03 0.64
CA LYS A 4 42.71 -2.89 -0.34
C LYS A 4 42.70 -2.15 -1.68
N ILE A 5 43.84 -1.54 -2.02
CA ILE A 5 44.09 -0.91 -3.33
C ILE A 5 44.14 -2.04 -4.38
N PHE A 6 43.15 -2.08 -5.28
CA PHE A 6 43.17 -3.00 -6.41
C PHE A 6 44.24 -2.56 -7.41
N LYS A 7 45.19 -3.47 -7.62
CA LYS A 7 46.30 -3.34 -8.55
C LYS A 7 45.74 -3.38 -9.98
N HIS A 8 45.87 -2.27 -10.72
CA HIS A 8 45.56 -2.20 -12.14
C HIS A 8 46.37 -3.25 -12.91
N SER A 9 45.70 -4.28 -13.41
CA SER A 9 46.25 -5.22 -14.39
C SER A 9 46.36 -4.48 -15.73
N ASN A 10 47.60 -4.32 -16.20
CA ASN A 10 47.93 -3.84 -17.54
C ASN A 10 47.27 -4.77 -18.58
N PHE A 11 46.25 -4.26 -19.27
CA PHE A 11 45.74 -4.85 -20.50
C PHE A 11 46.78 -4.61 -21.60
N GLY A 12 47.55 -5.66 -21.91
CA GLY A 12 48.46 -5.66 -23.04
C GLY A 12 47.67 -5.47 -24.33
N ASN A 13 47.93 -4.37 -25.04
CA ASN A 13 47.44 -4.10 -26.38
C ASN A 13 48.14 -5.05 -27.37
N GLU A 14 47.54 -6.21 -27.64
CA GLU A 14 47.81 -6.93 -28.89
C GLU A 14 47.04 -6.23 -30.02
N THR A 15 47.68 -5.24 -30.64
CA THR A 15 47.24 -4.68 -31.93
C THR A 15 47.51 -5.70 -33.03
N LYS A 16 46.61 -6.69 -33.14
CA LYS A 16 46.53 -7.54 -34.33
C LYS A 16 46.17 -6.66 -35.52
N SER A 17 47.18 -6.37 -36.35
CA SER A 17 47.06 -5.74 -37.66
C SER A 17 45.98 -6.46 -38.48
N LEU A 18 44.78 -5.86 -38.56
CA LEU A 18 43.72 -6.31 -39.43
C LEU A 18 44.07 -5.88 -40.85
N ASN A 19 44.63 -6.84 -41.61
CA ASN A 19 44.75 -6.75 -43.06
C ASN A 19 43.42 -6.27 -43.66
N SER A 20 43.48 -5.20 -44.44
CA SER A 20 42.36 -4.52 -45.10
C SER A 20 41.73 -5.41 -46.17
N ARG A 21 40.94 -6.41 -45.74
CA ARG A 21 39.91 -6.98 -46.59
C ARG A 21 38.86 -5.90 -46.79
N LYS A 22 38.87 -5.27 -47.97
CA LYS A 22 37.79 -4.41 -48.43
C LYS A 22 36.51 -5.23 -48.32
N ALA A 23 35.71 -4.97 -47.28
CA ALA A 23 34.39 -5.54 -47.17
C ALA A 23 33.56 -4.91 -48.29
N GLU A 24 33.40 -5.62 -49.40
CA GLU A 24 32.31 -5.34 -50.33
C GLU A 24 31.02 -5.59 -49.56
N LEU A 25 30.50 -4.53 -48.94
CA LEU A 25 29.13 -4.48 -48.44
C LEU A 25 28.23 -4.71 -49.65
N THR A 26 27.84 -5.98 -49.83
CA THR A 26 26.91 -6.37 -50.87
C THR A 26 25.66 -5.49 -50.75
N THR A 27 25.21 -4.91 -51.86
CA THR A 27 24.05 -4.01 -51.91
C THR A 27 22.82 -4.61 -51.23
N GLN A 28 22.73 -5.94 -51.18
CA GLN A 28 21.70 -6.71 -50.48
C GLN A 28 21.67 -6.47 -48.95
N GLN A 29 22.83 -6.35 -48.30
CA GLN A 29 22.90 -6.07 -46.86
C GLN A 29 22.39 -4.66 -46.53
N ILE A 30 22.63 -3.70 -47.42
CA ILE A 30 22.15 -2.32 -47.26
C ILE A 30 20.62 -2.28 -47.33
N VAL A 31 20.02 -2.99 -48.29
CA VAL A 31 18.56 -3.05 -48.44
C VAL A 31 17.91 -3.69 -47.21
N LEU A 32 18.47 -4.80 -46.71
CA LEU A 32 17.96 -5.47 -45.52
C LEU A 32 18.00 -4.55 -44.29
N LEU A 33 19.10 -3.79 -44.13
CA LEU A 33 19.26 -2.85 -43.03
C LEU A 33 18.20 -1.74 -43.07
N ILE A 34 17.92 -1.18 -44.25
CA ILE A 34 16.90 -0.13 -44.42
C ILE A 34 15.51 -0.66 -44.03
N ILE A 35 15.15 -1.88 -44.43
CA ILE A 35 13.86 -2.48 -44.08
C ILE A 35 13.75 -2.68 -42.57
N LEU A 36 14.83 -3.14 -41.92
CA LEU A 36 14.86 -3.33 -40.46
C LEU A 36 14.65 -2.00 -39.72
N ILE A 37 15.39 -0.95 -40.10
CA ILE A 37 15.26 0.37 -39.51
C ILE A 37 13.86 0.95 -39.76
N ALA A 38 13.33 0.85 -40.99
CA ALA A 38 12.00 1.33 -41.32
C ALA A 38 10.91 0.60 -40.49
N SER A 39 11.03 -0.72 -40.32
CA SER A 39 10.10 -1.51 -39.50
C SER A 39 10.15 -1.11 -38.02
N PHE A 40 11.35 -0.88 -37.47
CA PHE A 40 11.52 -0.43 -36.08
C PHE A 40 10.94 0.97 -35.86
N ILE A 41 11.12 1.89 -36.82
CA ILE A 41 10.53 3.23 -36.77
C ILE A 41 9.00 3.15 -36.78
N VAL A 42 8.41 2.31 -37.62
CA VAL A 42 6.94 2.14 -37.65
C VAL A 42 6.43 1.59 -36.32
N ILE A 43 7.11 0.62 -35.72
CA ILE A 43 6.74 0.07 -34.41
C ILE A 43 6.86 1.13 -33.31
N LEU A 44 7.99 1.87 -33.25
CA LEU A 44 8.16 2.96 -32.28
C LEU A 44 7.09 4.05 -32.45
N PHE A 45 6.77 4.41 -33.69
CA PHE A 45 5.72 5.38 -33.97
C PHE A 45 4.36 4.90 -33.45
N LEU A 46 4.04 3.61 -33.64
CA LEU A 46 2.83 3.03 -33.07
C LEU A 46 2.86 3.05 -31.53
N LEU A 47 3.98 2.71 -30.90
CA LEU A 47 4.11 2.74 -29.44
C LEU A 47 3.94 4.16 -28.87
N PHE A 48 4.53 5.18 -29.51
CA PHE A 48 4.33 6.57 -29.11
C PHE A 48 2.90 7.07 -29.39
N ARG A 49 2.28 6.63 -30.49
CA ARG A 49 0.90 7.01 -30.84
C ARG A 49 -0.15 6.33 -29.97
N LEU A 50 0.15 5.16 -29.43
CA LEU A 50 -0.73 4.45 -28.51
C LEU A 50 -0.87 5.15 -27.16
N ASN A 51 -0.12 6.25 -26.93
CA ASN A 51 -0.15 7.06 -25.72
C ASN A 51 -0.27 6.14 -24.51
N LEU A 52 0.70 5.22 -24.38
CA LEU A 52 0.88 4.37 -23.20
C LEU A 52 0.70 5.32 -22.02
N GLY A 53 -0.45 5.24 -21.36
CA GLY A 53 -0.87 6.22 -20.38
C GLY A 53 0.26 6.46 -19.38
N GLU A 54 0.34 7.66 -18.83
CA GLU A 54 1.30 7.90 -17.75
C GLU A 54 1.05 6.85 -16.68
N ILE A 55 2.02 5.93 -16.51
CA ILE A 55 1.94 4.88 -15.51
C ILE A 55 1.89 5.60 -14.18
N THR A 56 0.81 5.37 -13.44
CA THR A 56 0.66 6.02 -12.14
C THR A 56 1.65 5.42 -11.14
N ASP A 57 2.02 6.18 -10.11
CA ASP A 57 2.89 5.66 -9.05
C ASP A 57 2.25 4.41 -8.37
N ASN A 58 0.92 4.35 -8.31
CA ASN A 58 0.17 3.20 -7.79
C ASN A 58 0.34 1.94 -8.66
N GLU A 59 0.25 2.08 -9.99
CA GLU A 59 0.50 0.97 -10.92
C GLU A 59 1.95 0.50 -10.87
N LEU A 60 2.91 1.43 -10.73
CA LEU A 60 4.31 1.08 -10.58
C LEU A 60 4.57 0.32 -9.27
N CYS A 61 3.95 0.75 -8.17
CA CYS A 61 3.98 0.04 -6.89
C CYS A 61 3.41 -1.38 -7.05
N HIS A 62 2.19 -1.51 -7.58
CA HIS A 62 1.55 -2.80 -7.81
C HIS A 62 2.41 -3.76 -8.62
N ASN A 63 2.93 -3.28 -9.76
CA ASN A 63 3.79 -4.07 -10.61
C ASN A 63 5.08 -4.49 -9.89
N SER A 64 5.67 -3.62 -9.08
CA SER A 64 6.86 -3.95 -8.29
C SER A 64 6.57 -4.99 -7.20
N VAL A 65 5.42 -4.90 -6.53
CA VAL A 65 4.95 -5.87 -5.53
C VAL A 65 4.74 -7.24 -6.17
N VAL A 66 3.99 -7.28 -7.28
CA VAL A 66 3.72 -8.52 -8.03
C VAL A 66 5.01 -9.14 -8.55
N MET A 67 5.92 -8.34 -9.12
CA MET A 67 7.21 -8.81 -9.63
C MET A 67 8.08 -9.36 -8.49
N ARG A 68 8.16 -8.65 -7.36
CA ARG A 68 8.92 -9.07 -6.18
C ARG A 68 8.35 -10.36 -5.60
N GLY A 69 7.03 -10.48 -5.48
CA GLY A 69 6.41 -11.66 -4.91
C GLY A 69 6.45 -12.91 -5.80
N ASN A 70 6.52 -12.73 -7.11
CA ASN A 70 6.68 -13.84 -8.08
C ASN A 70 8.14 -14.19 -8.39
N ALA A 71 9.10 -13.48 -7.82
CA ALA A 71 10.52 -13.72 -8.08
C ALA A 71 10.96 -15.09 -7.54
N ALA A 72 11.58 -15.89 -8.42
CA ALA A 72 12.20 -17.17 -8.03
C ALA A 72 13.52 -16.99 -7.28
N LEU A 73 14.16 -15.83 -7.45
CA LEU A 73 15.39 -15.43 -6.77
C LEU A 73 15.06 -14.70 -5.46
N SER A 74 16.08 -14.34 -4.68
CA SER A 74 15.86 -13.57 -3.44
C SER A 74 15.07 -12.30 -3.74
N LYS A 75 13.93 -12.15 -3.07
CA LYS A 75 13.01 -11.03 -3.26
C LYS A 75 13.65 -9.69 -2.90
N ASP A 76 14.68 -9.68 -2.06
CA ASP A 76 15.39 -8.45 -1.65
C ASP A 76 16.21 -7.82 -2.77
N LEU A 77 16.45 -8.55 -3.86
CA LEU A 77 17.13 -8.01 -5.03
C LEU A 77 16.21 -7.14 -5.90
N ILE A 78 14.90 -7.23 -5.68
CA ILE A 78 13.90 -6.44 -6.40
C ILE A 78 13.39 -5.36 -5.45
N PRO A 79 13.81 -4.09 -5.62
CA PRO A 79 13.29 -3.01 -4.80
C PRO A 79 11.80 -2.80 -5.09
N LEU A 80 11.04 -2.47 -4.05
CA LEU A 80 9.67 -1.98 -4.20
C LEU A 80 9.70 -0.53 -4.65
N ASN A 81 8.82 -0.19 -5.60
CA ASN A 81 8.66 1.17 -6.12
C ASN A 81 7.37 1.78 -5.57
N CYS A 82 7.09 1.56 -4.28
CA CYS A 82 5.90 2.06 -3.62
C CYS A 82 6.25 3.38 -2.92
N LYS A 83 5.83 4.49 -3.51
CA LYS A 83 5.97 5.81 -2.91
C LYS A 83 4.79 6.07 -1.98
N THR A 84 5.06 6.80 -0.90
CA THR A 84 3.99 7.27 -0.01
C THR A 84 3.26 8.42 -0.69
N SER A 85 1.94 8.30 -0.84
CA SER A 85 1.09 9.37 -1.35
C SER A 85 0.84 10.41 -0.25
N TYR A 86 0.82 11.69 -0.61
CA TYR A 86 0.52 12.79 0.31
C TYR A 86 -0.83 13.35 -0.08
N ILE A 87 -1.82 13.24 0.78
CA ILE A 87 -3.21 13.58 0.46
C ILE A 87 -3.70 14.60 1.45
N CYS A 88 -4.32 15.65 0.94
CA CYS A 88 -4.95 16.66 1.77
C CYS A 88 -6.42 16.76 1.42
N ILE A 89 -7.28 16.53 2.41
CA ILE A 89 -8.73 16.62 2.27
C ILE A 89 -9.14 18.00 2.77
N THR A 90 -9.87 18.75 1.94
CA THR A 90 -10.21 20.15 2.19
C THR A 90 -11.56 20.49 1.58
N GLU A 91 -12.28 21.45 2.18
CA GLU A 91 -13.49 22.00 1.56
C GLU A 91 -13.17 23.12 0.57
N ASP A 92 -12.14 23.94 0.85
CA ASP A 92 -11.87 25.19 0.13
C ASP A 92 -10.78 25.07 -0.96
N GLY A 93 -10.20 23.88 -1.11
CA GLY A 93 -9.15 23.59 -2.08
C GLY A 93 -7.76 24.06 -1.64
N THR A 94 -7.61 24.49 -0.39
CA THR A 94 -6.32 24.85 0.20
C THR A 94 -5.77 23.73 1.09
N CYS A 95 -4.45 23.74 1.27
CA CYS A 95 -3.78 22.82 2.19
C CYS A 95 -2.43 23.38 2.63
N GLU A 96 -2.41 24.00 3.81
CA GLU A 96 -1.20 24.65 4.33
C GLU A 96 -0.24 23.66 5.02
N GLU A 97 -0.77 22.56 5.55
CA GLU A 97 0.00 21.66 6.42
C GLU A 97 0.93 20.70 5.68
N MET A 98 0.80 20.57 4.35
CA MET A 98 1.53 19.58 3.57
C MET A 98 2.30 20.21 2.40
N THR A 99 3.50 19.71 2.14
CA THR A 99 4.31 20.16 1.00
C THR A 99 3.94 19.36 -0.25
N LYS A 100 3.15 19.97 -1.16
CA LYS A 100 2.69 19.39 -2.44
C LYS A 100 1.80 18.13 -2.30
N PRO A 101 0.72 18.18 -1.52
CA PRO A 101 -0.23 17.08 -1.49
C PRO A 101 -1.05 17.01 -2.78
N ASP A 102 -1.64 15.84 -3.04
CA ASP A 102 -2.81 15.70 -3.91
C ASP A 102 -4.04 16.22 -3.15
N ILE A 103 -4.63 17.29 -3.65
CA ILE A 103 -5.73 18.01 -2.99
C ILE A 103 -7.05 17.33 -3.37
N LYS A 104 -7.80 16.89 -2.35
CA LYS A 104 -9.13 16.30 -2.48
C LYS A 104 -10.16 17.28 -1.93
N GLU A 105 -10.75 18.05 -2.84
CA GLU A 105 -11.87 18.93 -2.54
C GLU A 105 -13.13 18.10 -2.24
N VAL A 106 -13.74 18.34 -1.08
CA VAL A 106 -14.93 17.63 -0.61
C VAL A 106 -15.98 18.63 -0.13
N LYS A 107 -17.26 18.25 -0.22
CA LYS A 107 -18.41 19.12 0.14
C LYS A 107 -19.30 18.53 1.21
N SER A 108 -19.01 17.31 1.65
CA SER A 108 -19.83 16.60 2.63
C SER A 108 -19.01 15.55 3.38
N GLU A 109 -19.54 15.13 4.53
CA GLU A 109 -18.97 14.05 5.35
C GLU A 109 -18.87 12.73 4.55
N GLU A 110 -19.84 12.48 3.66
CA GLU A 110 -19.86 11.30 2.78
C GLU A 110 -18.72 11.30 1.76
N GLU A 111 -18.42 12.46 1.15
CA GLU A 111 -17.29 12.59 0.21
C GLU A 111 -15.93 12.39 0.92
N VAL A 112 -15.80 12.84 2.18
CA VAL A 112 -14.61 12.54 3.00
C VAL A 112 -14.46 11.03 3.19
N TYR A 113 -15.55 10.33 3.55
CA TYR A 113 -15.53 8.88 3.72
C TYR A 113 -15.24 8.14 2.42
N GLN A 114 -15.75 8.64 1.29
CA GLN A 114 -15.43 8.11 -0.02
C GLN A 114 -13.92 8.19 -0.28
N VAL A 115 -13.31 9.36 -0.12
CA VAL A 115 -11.87 9.55 -0.33
C VAL A 115 -11.05 8.60 0.55
N LEU A 116 -11.38 8.51 1.84
CA LEU A 116 -10.68 7.60 2.76
C LEU A 116 -10.85 6.13 2.37
N ALA A 117 -12.05 5.71 1.96
CA ALA A 117 -12.34 4.34 1.56
C ALA A 117 -11.66 3.97 0.22
N ASP A 118 -11.64 4.88 -0.74
CA ASP A 118 -10.92 4.74 -2.02
C ASP A 118 -9.42 4.55 -1.77
N GLU A 119 -8.81 5.38 -0.91
CA GLU A 119 -7.41 5.24 -0.54
C GLU A 119 -7.10 3.90 0.13
N MET A 120 -7.97 3.43 1.03
CA MET A 120 -7.85 2.10 1.62
C MET A 120 -7.92 0.99 0.56
N ALA A 121 -8.86 1.09 -0.39
CA ALA A 121 -9.02 0.12 -1.47
C ALA A 121 -7.82 0.10 -2.44
N ASP A 122 -7.30 1.27 -2.78
CA ASP A 122 -6.12 1.43 -3.64
C ASP A 122 -4.87 0.90 -2.95
N CYS A 123 -4.68 1.21 -1.66
CA CYS A 123 -3.62 0.63 -0.84
C CYS A 123 -3.69 -0.91 -0.86
N TRP A 124 -4.87 -1.50 -0.68
CA TRP A 124 -5.03 -2.95 -0.72
C TRP A 124 -4.70 -3.55 -2.08
N TRP A 125 -5.13 -2.89 -3.15
CA TRP A 125 -4.84 -3.30 -4.52
C TRP A 125 -3.35 -3.23 -4.83
N MET A 126 -2.70 -2.11 -4.50
CA MET A 126 -1.26 -1.89 -4.71
C MET A 126 -0.41 -3.01 -4.14
N PHE A 127 -0.81 -3.56 -2.99
CA PHE A 127 -0.06 -4.63 -2.34
C PHE A 127 -0.54 -6.05 -2.68
N GLY A 128 -1.28 -6.20 -3.79
CA GLY A 128 -1.60 -7.49 -4.38
C GLY A 128 -2.73 -8.24 -3.69
N GLU A 129 -3.59 -7.53 -2.95
CA GLU A 129 -4.84 -8.06 -2.39
C GLU A 129 -4.67 -9.34 -1.54
N GLY A 130 -3.52 -9.50 -0.86
CA GLY A 130 -3.21 -10.67 -0.03
C GLY A 130 -2.80 -11.93 -0.81
N LYS A 131 -2.80 -11.86 -2.14
CA LYS A 131 -2.41 -12.94 -3.06
C LYS A 131 -0.91 -13.03 -3.27
N VAL A 132 -0.18 -11.96 -2.96
CA VAL A 132 1.24 -11.82 -3.27
C VAL A 132 2.04 -11.66 -1.99
N ASN A 133 2.88 -12.64 -1.69
CA ASN A 133 3.91 -12.47 -0.67
C ASN A 133 5.08 -11.68 -1.26
N TYR A 134 5.17 -10.38 -1.00
CA TYR A 134 6.26 -9.53 -1.50
C TYR A 134 7.44 -9.38 -0.54
N VAL A 135 7.38 -9.99 0.65
CA VAL A 135 8.50 -10.00 1.61
C VAL A 135 9.30 -11.28 1.47
N SER A 136 10.61 -11.19 1.69
CA SER A 136 11.45 -12.38 1.73
C SER A 136 10.95 -13.31 2.83
N ARG A 137 10.99 -14.63 2.57
CA ARG A 137 10.81 -15.64 3.61
C ARG A 137 12.12 -15.70 4.40
N ASP A 138 12.45 -14.61 5.07
CA ASP A 138 13.54 -14.63 6.02
C ASP A 138 13.17 -15.53 7.19
N LEU A 139 14.18 -16.11 7.83
CA LEU A 139 13.98 -16.92 9.04
C LEU A 139 13.47 -16.07 10.21
N THR A 140 13.51 -14.74 10.08
CA THR A 140 13.01 -13.80 11.07
C THR A 140 11.55 -13.47 10.77
N ASN A 141 10.68 -13.75 11.74
CA ASN A 141 9.23 -13.48 11.67
C ASN A 141 8.95 -11.97 11.90
N GLU A 142 9.60 -11.11 11.12
CA GLU A 142 9.50 -9.65 11.23
C GLU A 142 8.18 -9.12 10.66
N ASN A 143 7.68 -8.03 11.24
CA ASN A 143 6.49 -7.35 10.77
C ASN A 143 6.94 -6.28 9.75
N HIS A 144 6.56 -6.46 8.49
CA HIS A 144 6.81 -5.48 7.45
C HIS A 144 5.57 -4.61 7.28
N CYS A 145 5.74 -3.30 7.45
CA CYS A 145 4.67 -2.34 7.25
C CYS A 145 4.93 -1.50 6.01
N SER A 146 3.88 -0.94 5.47
CA SER A 146 3.90 -0.05 4.32
C SER A 146 2.94 1.10 4.57
N ILE A 147 3.45 2.33 4.45
CA ILE A 147 2.64 3.54 4.56
C ILE A 147 2.20 3.89 3.14
N CYS A 148 0.95 3.58 2.81
CA CYS A 148 0.40 3.86 1.48
C CYS A 148 0.23 5.36 1.28
N SER A 149 -0.37 6.03 2.26
CA SER A 149 -0.69 7.45 2.18
C SER A 149 -0.48 8.13 3.54
N GLN A 150 0.01 9.37 3.52
CA GLN A 150 -0.06 10.32 4.62
C GLN A 150 -1.21 11.28 4.33
N ILE A 151 -2.15 11.35 5.24
CA ILE A 151 -3.42 12.05 5.09
C ILE A 151 -3.41 13.24 6.05
N GLY A 152 -3.53 14.44 5.50
CA GLY A 152 -3.81 15.67 6.23
C GLY A 152 -5.26 16.10 6.01
N PHE A 153 -5.80 16.78 7.00
CA PHE A 153 -7.14 17.35 6.96
C PHE A 153 -7.00 18.87 7.13
N ASP A 154 -7.60 19.62 6.22
CA ASP A 154 -7.58 21.07 6.30
C ASP A 154 -8.60 21.57 7.35
N ASN A 155 -8.29 22.70 7.98
CA ASN A 155 -9.14 23.29 9.02
C ASN A 155 -10.53 23.67 8.49
N SER A 156 -10.66 23.93 7.18
CA SER A 156 -11.95 24.19 6.54
C SER A 156 -12.99 23.10 6.80
N LEU A 157 -12.58 21.86 7.07
CA LEU A 157 -13.50 20.77 7.35
C LEU A 157 -14.25 20.89 8.69
N TYR A 158 -13.70 21.63 9.66
CA TYR A 158 -14.21 21.65 11.04
C TYR A 158 -14.12 23.00 11.76
N ASP A 159 -13.68 24.07 11.10
CA ASP A 159 -13.60 25.44 11.64
C ASP A 159 -14.74 26.33 11.08
N GLU A 160 -15.40 27.13 11.92
CA GLU A 160 -16.54 28.00 11.53
C GLU A 160 -16.08 29.18 10.68
N ASP A 161 -14.81 29.55 10.79
CA ASP A 161 -14.27 30.73 10.13
C ASP A 161 -14.24 30.57 8.58
N PHE A 162 -14.41 29.35 8.07
CA PHE A 162 -14.30 29.02 6.64
C PHE A 162 -15.63 28.69 5.94
N GLY A 163 -16.74 28.51 6.67
CA GLY A 163 -18.05 28.22 6.05
C GLY A 163 -18.94 27.27 6.85
N ASP A 164 -19.77 26.51 6.13
CA ASP A 164 -20.63 25.47 6.70
C ASP A 164 -19.77 24.24 7.03
N LYS A 165 -19.46 24.02 8.31
CA LYS A 165 -18.64 22.89 8.75
C LYS A 165 -19.16 21.56 8.22
N ILE A 166 -18.25 20.75 7.64
CA ILE A 166 -18.53 19.35 7.31
C ILE A 166 -18.58 18.51 8.60
N PHE A 167 -17.71 18.79 9.57
CA PHE A 167 -17.69 18.10 10.86
C PHE A 167 -17.93 19.06 12.03
N GLU A 168 -18.86 18.68 12.90
CA GLU A 168 -19.16 19.39 14.15
C GLU A 168 -18.03 19.29 15.19
N THR A 169 -17.08 18.39 14.99
CA THR A 169 -15.97 18.13 15.91
C THR A 169 -14.68 17.90 15.15
N GLU A 170 -13.53 18.17 15.78
CA GLU A 170 -12.16 17.87 15.31
C GLU A 170 -11.86 16.36 15.17
N ASN A 171 -12.90 15.51 15.15
CA ASN A 171 -12.74 14.07 15.14
C ASN A 171 -13.73 13.42 14.18
N ILE A 172 -13.21 12.53 13.32
CA ILE A 172 -14.01 11.59 12.56
C ILE A 172 -14.27 10.34 13.40
N ASP A 173 -15.53 9.92 13.49
CA ASP A 173 -15.88 8.62 14.06
C ASP A 173 -15.54 7.51 13.06
N LYS A 174 -14.55 6.68 13.38
CA LYS A 174 -14.15 5.56 12.51
C LYS A 174 -15.31 4.59 12.26
N LYS A 175 -16.27 4.48 13.19
CA LYS A 175 -17.47 3.65 12.99
C LYS A 175 -18.24 4.12 11.75
N LYS A 176 -18.46 5.43 11.60
CA LYS A 176 -19.17 5.97 10.44
C LYS A 176 -18.43 5.70 9.12
N LEU A 177 -17.10 5.76 9.12
CA LEU A 177 -16.29 5.36 7.97
C LEU A 177 -16.51 3.88 7.62
N TYR A 178 -16.49 2.98 8.63
CA TYR A 178 -16.78 1.56 8.39
C TYR A 178 -18.22 1.31 7.92
N ASP A 179 -19.20 2.01 8.48
CA ASP A 179 -20.60 1.94 8.04
C ASP A 179 -20.70 2.38 6.56
N TYR A 180 -20.04 3.49 6.18
CA TYR A 180 -19.95 3.93 4.79
C TYR A 180 -19.36 2.86 3.87
N MET A 181 -18.27 2.21 4.29
CA MET A 181 -17.61 1.14 3.52
C MET A 181 -18.49 -0.11 3.34
N GLU A 182 -19.40 -0.39 4.29
CA GLU A 182 -20.37 -1.49 4.23
C GLU A 182 -21.53 -1.15 3.27
N ASP A 183 -22.00 0.09 3.28
CA ASP A 183 -23.15 0.51 2.48
C ASP A 183 -22.80 0.86 1.02
N ASN A 184 -21.55 1.22 0.73
CA ASN A 184 -21.15 1.76 -0.58
C ASN A 184 -20.30 0.79 -1.42
N LYS A 185 -20.63 0.70 -2.71
CA LYS A 185 -19.90 -0.09 -3.71
C LYS A 185 -18.64 0.62 -4.16
N ILE A 186 -17.58 -0.15 -4.40
CA ILE A 186 -16.39 0.37 -5.08
C ILE A 186 -16.78 0.70 -6.53
N SER A 187 -16.35 1.85 -7.03
CA SER A 187 -16.60 2.25 -8.41
C SER A 187 -16.17 1.16 -9.40
N GLY A 188 -17.10 0.74 -10.27
CA GLY A 188 -16.88 -0.31 -11.26
C GLY A 188 -16.86 -1.76 -10.72
N LYS A 189 -17.13 -1.98 -9.43
CA LYS A 189 -17.26 -3.32 -8.83
C LYS A 189 -18.65 -3.54 -8.24
N GLU A 190 -19.11 -4.79 -8.19
CA GLU A 190 -20.40 -5.17 -7.59
C GLU A 190 -20.35 -5.39 -6.07
N ILE A 191 -19.17 -5.31 -5.48
CA ILE A 191 -18.89 -5.51 -4.05
C ILE A 191 -18.65 -4.15 -3.37
N ASN A 192 -18.97 -4.07 -2.07
CA ASN A 192 -18.69 -2.91 -1.25
C ASN A 192 -17.22 -2.86 -0.78
N TYR A 193 -16.79 -1.71 -0.26
CA TYR A 193 -15.41 -1.53 0.23
C TYR A 193 -15.09 -2.54 1.33
N TYR A 194 -16.06 -2.80 2.21
CA TYR A 194 -15.88 -3.71 3.33
C TYR A 194 -15.66 -5.17 2.89
N GLU A 195 -16.48 -5.70 1.99
CA GLU A 195 -16.34 -7.03 1.40
C GLU A 195 -15.03 -7.16 0.63
N TYR A 196 -14.62 -6.11 -0.07
CA TYR A 196 -13.35 -6.09 -0.79
C TYR A 196 -12.13 -6.14 0.15
N LEU A 197 -12.14 -5.32 1.20
CA LEU A 197 -11.01 -5.16 2.11
C LEU A 197 -10.93 -6.24 3.19
N TYR A 198 -12.06 -6.85 3.56
CA TYR A 198 -12.11 -7.81 4.67
C TYR A 198 -12.65 -9.19 4.27
N GLY A 199 -13.17 -9.35 3.06
CA GLY A 199 -13.71 -10.64 2.58
C GLY A 199 -15.04 -11.03 3.25
N VAL A 200 -15.71 -10.09 3.92
CA VAL A 200 -16.96 -10.30 4.67
C VAL A 200 -17.99 -9.28 4.25
N LYS A 201 -19.25 -9.70 4.10
CA LYS A 201 -20.34 -8.81 3.64
C LYS A 201 -20.79 -7.81 4.68
N ASN A 202 -20.90 -8.28 5.92
CA ASN A 202 -21.33 -7.49 7.05
C ASN A 202 -20.35 -7.76 8.19
N VAL A 203 -20.13 -6.78 9.06
CA VAL A 203 -19.36 -6.98 10.30
C VAL A 203 -20.26 -7.73 11.30
N PRO A 204 -20.04 -9.00 11.63
CA PRO A 204 -20.78 -9.61 12.72
C PRO A 204 -20.15 -9.10 14.02
N GLU A 205 -20.89 -8.28 14.77
CA GLU A 205 -20.80 -8.17 16.23
C GLU A 205 -19.46 -7.78 16.88
N LEU A 206 -18.42 -7.45 16.08
CA LEU A 206 -17.14 -6.89 16.56
C LEU A 206 -17.34 -5.56 17.29
N THR A 207 -18.39 -4.85 16.90
CA THR A 207 -18.81 -3.55 17.45
C THR A 207 -19.27 -3.63 18.90
N SER A 208 -19.70 -4.81 19.36
CA SER A 208 -20.25 -4.96 20.72
C SER A 208 -19.17 -4.94 21.80
N GLN A 209 -17.92 -5.27 21.45
CA GLN A 209 -16.82 -5.44 22.41
C GLN A 209 -15.74 -4.37 22.31
N TYR A 210 -15.62 -3.68 21.18
CA TYR A 210 -14.52 -2.75 20.93
C TYR A 210 -15.02 -1.41 20.38
N SER A 211 -14.39 -0.33 20.85
CA SER A 211 -14.58 0.99 20.23
C SER A 211 -13.79 1.05 18.93
N TYR A 212 -14.36 1.64 17.88
CA TYR A 212 -13.62 1.84 16.62
C TYR A 212 -12.53 2.91 16.74
N GLY A 213 -12.56 3.73 17.79
CA GLY A 213 -11.68 4.89 17.93
C GLY A 213 -12.13 6.06 17.06
N LYS A 214 -11.29 7.10 17.01
CA LYS A 214 -11.53 8.33 16.26
C LYS A 214 -10.30 8.65 15.40
N ILE A 215 -10.46 9.45 14.36
CA ILE A 215 -9.36 10.08 13.61
C ILE A 215 -9.38 11.56 14.00
N ASN A 216 -8.29 12.05 14.58
CA ASN A 216 -8.14 13.47 14.91
C ASN A 216 -7.85 14.25 13.61
N LEU A 217 -8.63 15.29 13.34
CA LEU A 217 -8.48 16.14 12.15
C LEU A 217 -7.29 17.10 12.30
N GLU A 218 -6.89 17.46 13.51
CA GLU A 218 -5.72 18.32 13.77
C GLU A 218 -4.38 17.58 13.59
N GLU A 219 -4.43 16.26 13.42
CA GLU A 219 -3.24 15.42 13.33
C GLU A 219 -3.17 14.71 11.98
N GLN A 220 -1.97 14.69 11.41
CA GLN A 220 -1.71 13.85 10.24
C GLN A 220 -1.94 12.39 10.58
N SER A 221 -2.55 11.66 9.65
CA SER A 221 -2.82 10.24 9.78
C SER A 221 -2.05 9.44 8.73
N TYR A 222 -1.62 8.24 9.07
CA TYR A 222 -1.05 7.28 8.13
C TYR A 222 -2.10 6.23 7.75
N LEU A 223 -2.23 5.99 6.45
CA LEU A 223 -2.85 4.79 5.92
C LEU A 223 -1.79 3.69 5.86
N VAL A 224 -1.85 2.77 6.81
CA VAL A 224 -0.84 1.73 7.00
C VAL A 224 -1.43 0.38 6.65
N MET A 225 -0.62 -0.45 6.01
CA MET A 225 -0.87 -1.88 5.90
C MET A 225 0.40 -2.66 6.24
N GLY A 226 0.28 -3.97 6.38
CA GLY A 226 1.42 -4.81 6.69
C GLY A 226 1.26 -6.25 6.26
N ILE A 227 2.40 -6.93 6.19
CA ILE A 227 2.50 -8.35 5.87
C ILE A 227 3.48 -9.01 6.85
N LYS A 228 3.16 -10.24 7.22
CA LYS A 228 4.04 -11.10 8.02
C LYS A 228 4.12 -12.48 7.38
N SER A 229 5.34 -12.92 7.08
CA SER A 229 5.59 -14.27 6.55
C SER A 229 5.07 -15.32 7.53
N LYS A 230 4.49 -16.40 6.98
CA LYS A 230 3.90 -17.52 7.73
C LYS A 230 4.82 -18.03 8.86
N GLY A 231 4.35 -17.90 10.11
CA GLY A 231 4.94 -18.40 11.35
C GLY A 231 3.85 -18.72 12.38
N THR A 232 4.21 -19.15 13.60
CA THR A 232 3.23 -19.34 14.69
C THR A 232 2.47 -18.03 14.94
N LEU A 233 1.18 -18.13 15.28
CA LEU A 233 0.22 -17.04 15.55
C LEU A 233 0.62 -16.10 16.72
N GLU A 234 1.88 -16.13 17.16
CA GLU A 234 2.46 -15.33 18.24
C GLU A 234 2.51 -13.83 17.92
N TRP A 235 2.18 -13.41 16.68
CA TRP A 235 2.14 -11.99 16.31
C TRP A 235 1.21 -11.15 17.20
N VAL A 236 0.15 -11.74 17.75
CA VAL A 236 -0.78 -11.05 18.65
C VAL A 236 -0.30 -11.06 20.10
N ILE A 237 0.31 -12.17 20.51
CA ILE A 237 0.57 -12.45 21.93
C ILE A 237 1.96 -11.92 22.33
N ALA A 238 2.92 -11.91 21.40
CA ALA A 238 4.32 -11.58 21.65
C ALA A 238 4.70 -10.13 21.33
N GLY A 239 3.76 -9.29 20.85
CA GLY A 239 3.89 -7.82 20.79
C GLY A 239 3.86 -7.19 22.20
N GLY A 240 4.64 -7.74 23.13
CA GLY A 240 4.50 -7.64 24.57
C GLY A 240 4.98 -6.32 25.18
N ALA A 241 4.60 -5.18 24.60
CA ALA A 241 4.88 -3.87 25.19
C ALA A 241 3.64 -2.97 25.33
N ILE A 242 2.47 -3.38 24.84
CA ILE A 242 1.21 -2.69 25.15
C ILE A 242 0.34 -3.64 25.97
N LEU A 243 0.09 -3.25 27.22
CA LEU A 243 -0.70 -3.99 28.21
C LEU A 243 -2.13 -4.18 27.70
N GLY A 244 -2.38 -5.31 26.99
CA GLY A 244 -3.70 -5.90 26.77
C GLY A 244 -4.25 -5.89 25.34
N VAL A 245 -3.43 -6.27 24.35
CA VAL A 245 -3.99 -6.65 23.05
C VAL A 245 -4.81 -7.94 23.20
N VAL A 246 -6.12 -7.86 22.97
CA VAL A 246 -7.02 -9.02 22.94
C VAL A 246 -7.28 -9.38 21.48
N ALA A 247 -6.72 -10.50 21.00
CA ALA A 247 -7.20 -11.11 19.77
C ALA A 247 -8.46 -11.90 20.04
N THR A 248 -9.53 -11.54 19.34
CA THR A 248 -10.67 -12.42 19.15
C THR A 248 -10.56 -13.04 17.75
N THR A 249 -10.53 -14.37 17.70
CA THR A 249 -10.65 -15.09 16.43
C THR A 249 -12.12 -15.17 16.05
N ILE A 250 -12.46 -14.63 14.89
CA ILE A 250 -13.82 -14.75 14.35
C ILE A 250 -13.78 -15.75 13.21
N ALA A 251 -14.56 -16.81 13.38
CA ALA A 251 -14.81 -17.75 12.29
C ALA A 251 -15.70 -17.07 11.26
N ILE A 252 -15.14 -16.69 10.12
CA ILE A 252 -15.91 -16.19 8.99
C ILE A 252 -16.52 -17.41 8.28
N VAL A 253 -17.85 -17.46 8.23
CA VAL A 253 -18.58 -18.49 7.48
C VAL A 253 -18.51 -18.14 6.00
N SER A 254 -18.11 -19.11 5.16
CA SER A 254 -17.86 -18.90 3.74
C SER A 254 -19.09 -18.41 2.97
N ASN A 255 -18.88 -17.42 2.10
CA ASN A 255 -19.85 -17.01 1.09
C ASN A 255 -19.82 -17.99 -0.12
N PRO A 256 -20.92 -18.10 -0.88
CA PRO A 256 -21.04 -19.02 -2.02
C PRO A 256 -20.16 -18.66 -3.25
N ILE A 257 -19.37 -17.59 -3.19
CA ILE A 257 -18.56 -17.07 -4.32
C ILE A 257 -17.20 -17.79 -4.44
N GLY A 258 -16.95 -18.83 -3.64
CA GLY A 258 -15.79 -19.71 -3.81
C GLY A 258 -14.46 -19.16 -3.29
N TRP A 259 -14.49 -18.07 -2.52
CA TRP A 259 -13.33 -17.61 -1.75
C TRP A 259 -13.24 -18.43 -0.47
N THR A 260 -12.16 -19.20 -0.31
CA THR A 260 -11.81 -19.85 0.95
C THR A 260 -11.23 -18.80 1.88
N VAL A 261 -12.08 -18.10 2.64
CA VAL A 261 -11.64 -17.05 3.56
C VAL A 261 -11.03 -17.69 4.81
N GLY A 262 -9.78 -17.36 5.12
CA GLY A 262 -9.11 -17.75 6.36
C GLY A 262 -9.77 -17.11 7.59
N SER A 263 -9.29 -17.46 8.79
CA SER A 263 -9.78 -16.83 10.03
C SER A 263 -9.45 -15.33 10.04
N ALA A 264 -10.43 -14.49 10.37
CA ALA A 264 -10.20 -13.10 10.72
C ALA A 264 -9.83 -12.95 12.18
N MET A 265 -8.93 -12.01 12.42
CA MET A 265 -8.57 -11.62 13.77
C MET A 265 -8.54 -10.10 13.86
N VAL A 266 -9.23 -9.57 14.86
CA VAL A 266 -9.22 -8.14 15.15
C VAL A 266 -8.23 -7.86 16.26
N ILE A 267 -7.39 -6.84 16.05
CA ILE A 267 -6.46 -6.34 17.06
C ILE A 267 -7.13 -5.18 17.77
N GLY A 268 -7.43 -5.35 19.05
CA GLY A 268 -7.74 -4.22 19.93
C GLY A 268 -6.50 -3.79 20.72
N ALA A 269 -6.28 -2.49 20.93
CA ALA A 269 -5.38 -1.99 21.95
C ALA A 269 -6.18 -1.60 23.20
N THR A 270 -5.86 -2.17 24.36
CA THR A 270 -6.40 -1.69 25.64
C THR A 270 -5.43 -0.68 26.25
N THR A 271 -5.97 0.41 26.79
CA THR A 271 -5.18 1.37 27.55
C THR A 271 -4.97 0.86 28.98
N ALA A 272 -3.80 1.17 29.55
CA ALA A 272 -3.46 0.81 30.92
C ALA A 272 -4.40 1.54 31.91
N GLY A 273 -5.52 0.91 32.25
CA GLY A 273 -6.56 1.52 33.09
C GLY A 273 -7.90 0.78 33.16
N GLY A 274 -8.08 -0.35 32.46
CA GLY A 274 -9.33 -1.11 32.49
C GLY A 274 -10.45 -0.53 31.61
N GLY A 275 -10.14 0.46 30.77
CA GLY A 275 -11.05 0.94 29.72
C GLY A 275 -11.10 -0.05 28.55
N GLY A 276 -12.28 -0.20 27.95
CA GLY A 276 -12.47 -1.04 26.76
C GLY A 276 -11.48 -0.69 25.65
N GLY A 277 -10.88 -1.72 25.04
CA GLY A 277 -9.89 -1.51 23.99
C GLY A 277 -10.52 -0.92 22.73
N HIS A 278 -9.72 -0.20 21.94
CA HIS A 278 -10.12 0.27 20.62
C HIS A 278 -9.49 -0.58 19.52
N VAL A 279 -10.17 -0.73 18.39
CA VAL A 279 -9.65 -1.50 17.24
C VAL A 279 -8.52 -0.73 16.56
N VAL A 280 -7.33 -1.33 16.51
CA VAL A 280 -6.16 -0.77 15.82
C VAL A 280 -6.08 -1.23 14.37
N GLY A 281 -6.61 -2.42 14.07
CA GLY A 281 -6.64 -2.95 12.72
C GLY A 281 -7.13 -4.39 12.68
N THR A 282 -7.34 -4.88 11.46
CA THR A 282 -7.80 -6.25 11.20
C THR A 282 -6.73 -7.04 10.47
N ILE A 283 -6.45 -8.25 10.94
CA ILE A 283 -5.53 -9.18 10.28
C ILE A 283 -6.29 -10.34 9.66
N LEU A 284 -5.90 -10.66 8.44
CA LEU A 284 -6.46 -11.76 7.65
C LEU A 284 -5.32 -12.60 7.08
N GLU A 285 -5.48 -13.93 7.10
CA GLU A 285 -4.67 -14.81 6.26
C GLU A 285 -5.07 -14.58 4.80
N GLY A 286 -4.11 -14.18 3.96
CA GLY A 286 -4.33 -14.00 2.53
C GLY A 286 -4.13 -15.30 1.74
N ASP A 287 -4.48 -15.29 0.45
CA ASP A 287 -4.35 -16.46 -0.44
C ASP A 287 -2.90 -16.95 -0.60
N SER A 288 -1.93 -16.07 -0.36
CA SER A 288 -0.50 -16.40 -0.30
C SER A 288 -0.12 -17.30 0.91
N GLY A 289 -1.01 -17.44 1.89
CA GLY A 289 -0.80 -18.16 3.15
C GLY A 289 -0.08 -17.34 4.23
N ASP A 290 0.14 -16.05 3.98
CA ASP A 290 0.73 -15.08 4.91
C ASP A 290 -0.35 -14.24 5.59
N PHE A 291 -0.01 -13.60 6.72
CA PHE A 291 -0.93 -12.72 7.44
C PHE A 291 -0.76 -11.28 7.00
N TYR A 292 -1.88 -10.61 6.74
CA TYR A 292 -1.91 -9.23 6.28
C TYR A 292 -2.67 -8.38 7.28
N LEU A 293 -2.04 -7.30 7.74
CA LEU A 293 -2.74 -6.16 8.33
C LEU A 293 -3.42 -5.41 7.19
N ARG A 294 -4.75 -5.42 7.17
CA ARG A 294 -5.52 -4.69 6.17
C ARG A 294 -5.30 -3.18 6.33
N PRO A 295 -5.43 -2.41 5.23
CA PRO A 295 -5.25 -0.97 5.28
C PRO A 295 -6.08 -0.38 6.41
N THR A 296 -5.42 0.38 7.28
CA THR A 296 -6.04 1.00 8.45
C THR A 296 -5.47 2.40 8.63
N ILE A 297 -6.35 3.35 8.93
CA ILE A 297 -5.96 4.75 9.21
C ILE A 297 -5.62 4.88 10.69
N ILE A 298 -4.41 5.36 10.98
CA ILE A 298 -3.87 5.51 12.33
C ILE A 298 -3.18 6.87 12.43
N GLY A 299 -3.34 7.59 13.55
CA GLY A 299 -2.67 8.87 13.76
C GLY A 299 -1.14 8.74 13.67
N ALA A 300 -0.49 9.69 13.00
CA ALA A 300 0.96 9.70 12.88
C ALA A 300 1.59 9.84 14.27
N ASN A 301 2.64 9.05 14.55
CA ASN A 301 3.34 9.03 15.84
C ASN A 301 2.51 8.58 17.07
N SER A 302 1.28 8.12 16.85
CA SER A 302 0.41 7.58 17.89
C SER A 302 1.00 6.32 18.55
N GLU A 303 0.55 6.01 19.77
CA GLU A 303 0.96 4.78 20.46
C GLU A 303 0.44 3.54 19.74
N GLU A 304 -0.69 3.66 19.04
CA GLU A 304 -1.28 2.68 18.15
C GLU A 304 -0.33 2.33 17.00
N PHE A 305 0.25 3.35 16.34
CA PHE A 305 1.22 3.14 15.27
C PHE A 305 2.50 2.46 15.79
N LYS A 306 3.03 2.93 16.94
CA LYS A 306 4.17 2.29 17.60
C LYS A 306 3.85 0.84 18.00
N GLY A 307 2.61 0.59 18.39
CA GLY A 307 2.08 -0.73 18.76
C GLY A 307 2.05 -1.75 17.64
N LEU A 308 2.02 -1.31 16.38
CA LEU A 308 2.16 -2.21 15.22
C LEU A 308 3.54 -2.90 15.20
N ASN A 309 4.53 -2.34 15.89
CA ASN A 309 5.90 -2.86 15.98
C ASN A 309 6.48 -3.19 14.60
N CYS A 310 6.29 -2.24 13.66
CA CYS A 310 6.81 -2.33 12.30
C CYS A 310 8.33 -2.40 12.34
N SER A 311 8.89 -3.59 12.09
CA SER A 311 10.34 -3.82 12.12
C SER A 311 11.02 -3.13 10.94
N LYS A 312 10.30 -3.03 9.82
CA LYS A 312 10.73 -2.37 8.60
C LYS A 312 9.56 -1.68 7.92
N VAL A 313 9.78 -0.43 7.50
CA VAL A 313 8.88 0.32 6.63
C VAL A 313 9.39 0.17 5.21
N GLU A 314 8.60 -0.44 4.34
CA GLU A 314 8.99 -0.81 2.97
C GLU A 314 8.68 0.27 1.92
N THR A 315 8.03 1.37 2.31
CA THR A 315 7.67 2.45 1.38
C THR A 315 8.79 3.47 1.23
N LEU A 316 8.90 4.01 0.02
CA LEU A 316 9.77 5.13 -0.30
C LEU A 316 9.10 6.42 0.19
N ALA A 317 9.84 7.19 0.97
CA ALA A 317 9.49 8.57 1.32
C ALA A 317 9.82 9.52 0.17
#